data_AF-A0A212F7V2-F1
#
_entry.id   AF-A0A212F7V2-F1
#
_cell.length_a   1.000
_cell.length_b   1.000
_cell.length_c   1.000
_cell.angle_alpha   90.00
_cell.angle_beta   90.00
_cell.angle_gamma   90.00
#
_symmetry.space_group_name_H-M   'P 1'
#
loop_
_entity.id
_entity.type
_entity.pdbx_description
1 polymer ?
#
loop_
_entity_poly.entity_id
_entity_poly.type
_entity_poly.pdbx_seq_one_letter_code
_entity_poly.pdbx_strand_id
1 'polypeptide(L)' 'MEDELLNNPPMTVSWTVAKQVLDNGTLVFQPFAAVQYRQDLHSTVYRCRAHNTHGAIVSRDMRTQAGQ' A
#
# COMPACT_ATOMS: atom_id res chain seq x y z
N MET A 1 27.67 -11.11 10.16
CA MET A 1 27.69 -9.70 10.59
C MET A 1 27.24 -8.79 9.43
N GLU A 2 26.28 -9.19 8.58
CA GLU A 2 25.86 -8.40 7.40
C GLU A 2 24.34 -8.48 7.09
N ASP A 3 23.54 -9.22 7.86
CA ASP A 3 22.10 -9.45 7.56
C ASP A 3 21.13 -8.55 8.36
N GLU A 4 21.64 -7.68 9.24
CA GLU A 4 20.82 -6.77 10.07
C GLU A 4 20.63 -5.39 9.45
N LEU A 5 21.12 -5.17 8.22
CA LEU A 5 21.03 -3.88 7.52
C LEU A 5 19.91 -3.82 6.47
N LEU A 6 19.24 -4.93 6.16
CA LEU A 6 18.10 -4.92 5.22
C LEU A 6 16.75 -4.68 5.93
N ASN A 7 16.67 -4.92 7.24
CA ASN A 7 15.42 -4.82 8.01
C ASN A 7 15.29 -3.53 8.84
N ASN A 8 16.29 -2.64 8.83
CA ASN A 8 16.22 -1.36 9.52
C ASN A 8 16.96 -0.25 8.75
N PRO A 9 16.29 0.45 7.80
CA PRO A 9 16.94 1.54 7.07
C PRO A 9 17.21 2.73 8.01
N PRO A 10 18.39 3.39 7.90
CA PRO A 10 18.68 4.61 8.64
C PRO A 10 17.66 5.71 8.28
N MET A 11 17.28 6.48 9.30
CA MET A 11 16.19 7.44 9.36
C MET A 11 16.12 8.45 8.18
N THR A 12 15.59 8.07 7.01
CA THR A 12 14.90 8.95 6.05
C THR A 12 14.10 8.12 5.02
N VAL A 13 13.25 7.20 5.47
CA VAL A 13 12.11 6.83 4.61
C VAL A 13 11.12 7.98 4.79
N SER A 14 10.92 8.80 3.77
CA SER A 14 9.84 9.78 3.79
C SER A 14 8.54 8.96 3.88
N TRP A 15 8.02 8.74 5.10
CA TRP A 15 6.76 8.05 5.42
C TRP A 15 5.53 8.84 4.94
N THR A 16 5.69 9.56 3.85
CA THR A 16 4.75 10.51 3.33
C THR A 16 3.84 9.74 2.38
N VAL A 17 2.63 9.46 2.90
CA VAL A 17 1.54 8.62 2.40
C VAL A 17 1.54 7.19 2.95
N ALA A 18 0.77 6.98 4.01
CA ALA A 18 0.50 5.67 4.58
C ALA A 18 -0.71 5.02 3.89
N LYS A 19 -0.45 4.08 2.97
CA LYS A 19 -1.38 2.98 2.73
C LYS A 19 -1.11 1.91 3.78
N GLN A 20 -2.14 1.36 4.38
CA GLN A 20 -2.03 0.29 5.36
C GLN A 20 -2.97 -0.85 4.98
N VAL A 21 -2.48 -2.09 5.06
CA VAL A 21 -3.33 -3.28 4.99
C VAL A 21 -3.55 -3.77 6.42
N LEU A 22 -4.80 -3.84 6.85
CA LEU A 22 -5.19 -4.39 8.14
C LEU A 22 -5.19 -5.93 8.09
N ASP A 23 -5.12 -6.58 9.25
CA ASP A 23 -5.10 -8.04 9.37
C ASP A 23 -6.34 -8.72 8.76
N ASN A 24 -7.47 -8.00 8.70
CA ASN A 24 -8.70 -8.47 8.06
C ASN A 24 -8.70 -8.32 6.51
N GLY A 25 -7.59 -7.89 5.91
CA GLY A 25 -7.44 -7.70 4.47
C GLY A 25 -7.93 -6.36 3.93
N THR A 26 -8.34 -5.42 4.80
CA THR A 26 -8.77 -4.08 4.38
C THR A 26 -7.57 -3.20 4.03
N LEU A 27 -7.58 -2.60 2.84
CA LEU A 27 -6.63 -1.56 2.44
C LEU A 27 -7.17 -0.18 2.80
N VAL A 28 -6.48 0.53 3.69
CA VAL A 28 -6.83 1.88 4.17
C VAL A 28 -5.83 2.90 3.64
N PHE A 29 -6.35 4.02 3.13
CA PHE A 29 -5.56 5.19 2.77
C PHE A 29 -5.78 6.27 3.84
N GLN A 30 -4.72 6.69 4.52
CA GLN A 30 -4.82 7.73 5.54
C GLN A 30 -5.06 9.12 4.90
N PRO A 31 -5.71 10.07 5.60
CA PRO A 31 -5.80 11.45 5.15
C PRO A 31 -4.40 12.03 4.88
N PHE A 32 -4.29 12.83 3.83
CA PHE A 32 -3.02 13.40 3.39
C PHE A 32 -3.20 14.85 2.92
N ALA A 33 -2.17 15.66 3.07
CA ALA A 33 -2.13 17.02 2.51
C ALA A 33 -1.84 16.98 1.02
N ALA A 34 -2.27 17.98 0.24
CA ALA A 34 -2.09 18.01 -1.22
C ALA A 34 -0.63 17.83 -1.67
N VAL A 35 0.34 18.36 -0.92
CA VAL A 35 1.79 18.20 -1.17
C VAL A 35 2.26 16.74 -1.10
N GLN A 36 1.50 15.90 -0.41
CA GLN A 36 1.77 14.47 -0.25
C GLN A 36 1.05 13.64 -1.33
N TYR A 37 0.36 14.27 -2.29
CA TYR A 37 -0.30 13.52 -3.36
C TYR A 37 0.70 12.69 -4.16
N ARG A 38 0.37 11.41 -4.34
CA ARG A 38 1.18 10.45 -5.07
C ARG A 38 0.29 9.68 -6.04
N GLN A 39 0.58 9.80 -7.34
CA GLN A 39 -0.26 9.19 -8.38
C GLN A 39 -0.31 7.66 -8.28
N ASP A 40 0.81 7.03 -7.91
CA ASP A 40 0.95 5.58 -7.74
C ASP A 40 0.15 5.01 -6.55
N LEU A 41 -0.34 5.87 -5.66
CA LEU A 41 -1.14 5.50 -4.50
C LEU A 41 -2.58 6.03 -4.59
N HIS A 42 -2.72 7.29 -5.00
CA HIS A 42 -3.99 8.02 -4.97
C HIS A 42 -4.70 8.11 -6.31
N SER A 43 -4.09 7.66 -7.42
CA SER A 43 -4.76 7.55 -8.73
C SER A 43 -4.28 6.30 -9.48
N THR A 44 -4.58 5.15 -8.93
CA THR A 44 -4.17 3.85 -9.47
C THR A 44 -5.30 2.81 -9.37
N VAL A 45 -5.05 1.60 -9.88
CA VAL A 45 -5.97 0.47 -9.81
C VAL A 45 -5.39 -0.60 -8.89
N TYR A 46 -6.16 -1.00 -7.88
CA TYR A 46 -5.83 -2.07 -6.97
C TYR A 46 -6.66 -3.33 -7.24
N ARG A 47 -6.11 -4.48 -6.86
CA ARG A 47 -6.83 -5.75 -6.78
C ARG A 47 -6.55 -6.41 -5.45
N CYS A 48 -7.60 -6.98 -4.86
CA CYS A 48 -7.44 -7.88 -3.73
C CYS A 48 -7.03 -9.26 -4.25
N ARG A 49 -6.06 -9.90 -3.60
CA ARG A 49 -5.62 -11.26 -3.90
C ARG A 49 -5.73 -12.12 -2.65
N ALA A 50 -6.71 -13.02 -2.63
CA ALA A 50 -6.84 -14.05 -1.62
C ALA A 50 -6.07 -15.29 -2.08
N HIS A 51 -5.28 -15.91 -1.21
CA HIS A 51 -4.50 -17.10 -1.56
C HIS A 51 -4.58 -18.16 -0.47
N ASN A 52 -4.46 -19.42 -0.88
CA ASN A 52 -4.29 -20.58 -0.01
C ASN A 52 -3.34 -21.59 -0.68
N THR A 53 -3.20 -22.78 -0.10
CA THR A 53 -2.35 -23.86 -0.63
C THR A 53 -2.79 -24.39 -1.99
N HIS A 54 -4.06 -24.21 -2.38
CA HIS A 54 -4.63 -24.69 -3.63
C HIS A 54 -4.59 -23.65 -4.77
N GLY A 55 -4.33 -22.39 -4.45
CA GLY A 55 -4.22 -21.34 -5.46
C GLY A 55 -4.53 -19.93 -4.93
N ALA A 56 -4.85 -19.04 -5.86
CA ALA A 56 -5.22 -17.66 -5.55
C ALA A 56 -6.39 -17.19 -6.40
N ILE A 57 -7.24 -16.36 -5.80
CA ILE A 57 -8.35 -15.67 -6.46
C ILE A 57 -8.06 -14.17 -6.40
N VAL A 58 -8.29 -13.50 -7.52
CA VAL A 58 -8.08 -12.06 -7.67
C VAL A 58 -9.41 -11.37 -7.90
N SER A 59 -9.65 -10.26 -7.20
CA SER A 59 -10.85 -9.45 -7.38
C SER A 59 -10.87 -8.74 -8.73
N ARG A 60 -12.01 -8.11 -9.05
CA ARG A 60 -12.08 -7.08 -10.09
C ARG A 60 -11.13 -5.91 -9.80
N ASP A 61 -10.90 -5.11 -10.83
CA ASP A 61 -10.19 -3.84 -10.74
C ASP A 61 -10.94 -2.86 -9.82
N MET A 62 -10.24 -2.33 -8.82
CA MET A 62 -10.73 -1.28 -7.92
C MET A 62 -9.96 0.00 -8.20
N ARG A 63 -10.62 0.96 -8.86
CA ARG A 63 -10.02 2.25 -9.19
C ARG A 63 -10.07 3.18 -7.98
N THR A 64 -8.90 3.65 -7.56
CA THR A 64 -8.75 4.64 -6.50
C THR A 64 -8.39 5.98 -7.13
N GLN A 65 -9.15 7.03 -6.82
CA GLN A 65 -8.84 8.42 -7.21
C GLN A 65 -9.13 9.36 -6.04
N ALA A 66 -8.14 10.15 -5.65
CA ALA A 66 -8.30 11.20 -4.63
C ALA A 66 -8.34 12.59 -5.27
N GLY A 67 -9.13 13.50 -4.68
CA GLY A 67 -9.27 14.89 -5.15
C GLY A 67 -10.33 15.11 -6.24
N GLN A 68 -11.28 14.17 -6.39
CA GLN A 68 -12.51 14.33 -7.18
C GLN A 68 -13.67 14.72 -6.27
#